data_AF-A0AAJ0N2X8-F1
#
_entry.id   AF-A0AAJ0N2X8-F1
#
_cell.length_a   1.000
_cell.length_b   1.000
_cell.length_c   1.000
_cell.angle_alpha   90.00
_cell.angle_beta   90.00
_cell.angle_gamma   90.00
#
_symmetry.space_group_name_H-M   'P 1'
#
loop_
_entity.id
_entity.type
_entity.pdbx_description
1 polymer ?
#
loop_
_entity_poly.entity_id
_entity_poly.type
_entity_poly.pdbx_seq_one_letter_code
_entity_poly.pdbx_strand_id
1 'polypeptide(L)' 'MLFETLDTTGHEQVIFCHNRDAGLKAIIALHSTRLGPALGGVRMRPYPNSEAALADALRLSRTMTYK' A
#
# COMPACT_ATOMS: atom_id res chain seq x y z
N MET A 1 -7.33 -10.33 9.46
CA MET A 1 -8.29 -9.43 8.77
C MET A 1 -7.57 -8.13 8.38
N LEU A 2 -8.02 -7.40 7.35
CA LEU A 2 -7.29 -6.21 6.86
C LEU A 2 -7.09 -5.15 7.96
N PHE A 3 -8.15 -4.77 8.68
CA PHE A 3 -8.07 -3.78 9.75
C PHE A 3 -7.11 -4.18 10.87
N GLU A 4 -7.15 -5.43 11.33
CA GLU A 4 -6.18 -5.96 12.31
C GLU A 4 -4.73 -5.84 11.79
N THR A 5 -4.52 -6.04 10.49
CA THR A 5 -3.20 -5.86 9.88
C THR A 5 -2.78 -4.40 9.93
N LEU A 6 -3.66 -3.45 9.62
CA LEU A 6 -3.36 -2.02 9.71
C LEU A 6 -3.05 -1.59 11.14
N ASP A 7 -3.83 -2.05 12.12
CA ASP A 7 -3.61 -1.76 13.55
C ASP A 7 -2.25 -2.29 14.02
N THR A 8 -1.92 -3.54 13.68
CA THR A 8 -0.66 -4.18 14.09
C THR A 8 0.57 -3.62 13.38
N THR A 9 0.41 -3.12 12.16
CA THR A 9 1.51 -2.57 11.37
C THR A 9 1.62 -1.05 11.44
N GLY A 10 0.67 -0.37 12.07
CA GLY A 10 0.64 1.08 12.27
C GLY A 10 0.34 1.89 11.00
N HIS A 11 -0.35 1.31 10.01
CA HIS A 11 -0.67 2.02 8.76
C HIS A 11 -1.86 2.98 8.95
N GLU A 12 -1.68 4.22 8.50
CA GLU A 12 -2.73 5.23 8.52
C GLU A 12 -3.83 4.99 7.46
N GLN A 13 -3.47 4.48 6.27
CA GLN A 13 -4.44 4.33 5.17
C GLN A 13 -4.05 3.29 4.13
N VAL A 14 -5.04 2.64 3.53
CA VAL A 14 -4.90 1.87 2.28
C VAL A 14 -5.99 2.30 1.30
N ILE A 15 -5.61 2.60 0.06
CA ILE A 15 -6.50 3.03 -1.02
C ILE A 15 -6.43 2.00 -2.14
N PHE A 16 -7.57 1.43 -2.52
CA PHE A 16 -7.69 0.56 -3.68
C PHE A 16 -8.20 1.37 -4.87
N CYS A 17 -7.39 1.45 -5.92
CA CYS A 17 -7.75 2.10 -7.16
C CYS A 17 -8.07 1.05 -8.22
N HIS A 18 -9.28 1.11 -8.76
CA HIS A 18 -9.72 0.22 -9.84
C HIS A 18 -10.33 1.06 -10.95
N ASN A 19 -9.79 0.94 -12.16
CA ASN A 19 -10.36 1.54 -13.37
C ASN A 19 -10.49 0.44 -14.42
N ARG A 20 -11.73 0.11 -14.79
CA ARG A 20 -12.03 -0.96 -15.74
C ARG A 20 -11.57 -0.62 -17.16
N ASP A 21 -11.82 0.61 -17.61
CA ASP A 21 -11.54 1.05 -18.98
C ASP A 21 -10.03 1.05 -19.27
N ALA A 22 -9.24 1.44 -18.27
CA ALA A 22 -7.78 1.39 -18.31
C ALA A 22 -7.19 0.03 -17.88
N GLY A 23 -8.01 -0.91 -17.40
CA GLY A 23 -7.55 -2.17 -16.80
C GLY A 23 -6.71 -2.00 -15.53
N LEU A 24 -6.77 -0.84 -14.87
CA LEU A 24 -5.95 -0.50 -13.72
C LEU A 24 -6.45 -1.22 -12.47
N LYS A 25 -5.52 -1.90 -11.79
CA LYS A 25 -5.65 -2.37 -10.41
C LYS A 25 -4.42 -1.89 -9.65
N ALA A 26 -4.62 -0.99 -8.69
CA ALA A 26 -3.54 -0.43 -7.90
C ALA A 26 -3.92 -0.34 -6.42
N ILE A 27 -2.90 -0.41 -5.57
CA ILE A 27 -3.00 -0.29 -4.12
C ILE A 27 -2.01 0.79 -3.71
N ILE A 28 -2.50 1.81 -3.02
CA ILE A 28 -1.67 2.83 -2.38
C ILE A 28 -1.73 2.55 -0.89
N ALA A 29 -0.59 2.19 -0.29
CA ALA A 29 -0.46 1.99 1.15
C ALA A 29 0.28 3.18 1.77
N LEU A 30 -0.31 3.76 2.80
CA LEU A 30 0.20 4.90 3.55
C LEU A 30 0.54 4.42 4.96
N HIS A 31 1.84 4.29 5.27
CA HIS A 31 2.25 3.88 6.61
C HIS A 31 2.19 5.04 7.59
N SER A 32 2.89 6.16 7.34
CA SER A 32 2.74 7.35 8.17
C SER A 32 2.95 8.68 7.43
N THR A 33 2.25 9.71 7.88
CA THR A 33 2.40 11.12 7.47
C THR A 33 2.91 12.02 8.59
N ARG A 34 3.41 11.44 9.69
CA ARG A 34 3.82 12.19 10.89
C ARG A 34 4.90 13.25 10.64
N LEU A 35 5.81 13.03 9.69
CA LEU A 35 6.89 13.97 9.35
C LEU A 35 6.58 14.84 8.12
N GLY A 36 5.35 14.77 7.60
CA GLY A 36 4.91 15.47 6.40
C GLY A 36 4.23 14.54 5.38
N PRO A 37 3.98 15.02 4.16
CA PRO A 37 3.36 14.21 3.11
C PRO A 37 4.15 12.93 2.84
N ALA A 38 3.45 11.81 2.71
CA ALA A 38 4.11 10.55 2.39
C ALA A 38 4.68 10.57 0.96
N LEU A 39 5.90 10.06 0.82
CA LEU A 39 6.58 9.90 -0.46
C LEU A 39 6.93 8.43 -0.67
N GLY A 40 6.61 7.92 -1.86
CA GLY A 40 6.86 6.53 -2.23
C GLY A 40 6.93 6.36 -3.75
N GLY A 41 7.68 5.36 -4.20
CA GLY A 41 7.75 4.99 -5.61
C GLY A 41 6.53 4.18 -6.05
N VAL A 42 6.32 4.09 -7.36
CA VAL A 42 5.31 3.22 -7.98
C VAL A 42 5.99 1.93 -8.43
N ARG A 43 5.42 0.78 -8.02
CA ARG A 43 5.85 -0.54 -8.48
C ARG A 43 4.77 -1.18 -9.34
N MET A 44 5.11 -1.53 -10.57
CA MET A 44 4.26 -2.32 -11.45
C MET A 44 4.87 -3.71 -11.60
N ARG A 45 4.18 -4.73 -11.07
CA ARG A 45 4.63 -6.13 -11.09
C ARG A 45 3.42 -7.07 -11.13
N PRO A 46 3.48 -8.22 -11.82
CA PRO A 46 2.47 -9.27 -11.66
C PRO A 46 2.56 -9.90 -10.26
N TYR A 47 1.41 -10.00 -9.60
CA TYR A 47 1.26 -10.71 -8.33
C TYR A 47 0.32 -11.92 -8.53
N PRO A 48 0.52 -13.02 -7.78
CA PRO A 48 -0.33 -14.20 -7.90
C PRO A 48 -1.79 -13.93 -7.48
N ASN A 49 -2.00 -13.00 -6.55
CA ASN A 49 -3.32 -12.57 -6.09
C ASN A 49 -3.25 -11.16 -5.46
N SER A 50 -4.42 -10.59 -5.15
CA SER A 50 -4.54 -9.26 -4.54
C SER A 50 -3.94 -9.18 -3.13
N GLU A 51 -3.94 -10.28 -2.39
CA GLU A 51 -3.39 -10.34 -1.02
C GLU A 51 -1.88 -10.22 -1.03
N ALA A 52 -1.20 -10.86 -1.98
CA ALA A 52 0.24 -10.75 -2.18
C ALA A 52 0.64 -9.32 -2.61
N ALA A 53 -0.17 -8.68 -3.45
CA ALA A 53 0.03 -7.28 -3.84
C ALA A 53 -0.12 -6.33 -2.64
N LEU A 54 -1.16 -6.53 -1.81
CA LEU A 54 -1.42 -5.76 -0.60
C LEU A 54 -0.29 -5.93 0.43
N ALA A 55 0.14 -7.17 0.69
CA ALA A 55 1.23 -7.45 1.63
C ALA A 55 2.55 -6.76 1.20
N ASP A 56 2.87 -6.76 -0.10
CA ASP A 56 4.05 -6.05 -0.60
C ASP A 56 3.89 -4.53 -0.48
N ALA A 57 2.72 -3.98 -0.81
CA ALA A 57 2.44 -2.54 -0.68
C ALA A 57 2.60 -2.05 0.77
N LEU A 58 2.01 -2.76 1.74
CA LEU A 58 2.15 -2.45 3.17
C LEU A 58 3.62 -2.49 3.59
N ARG A 59 4.34 -3.58 3.27
CA ARG A 59 5.76 -3.74 3.61
C ARG A 59 6.62 -2.61 3.04
N LEU A 60 6.43 -2.24 1.77
CA LEU A 60 7.20 -1.18 1.11
C LEU A 60 6.89 0.20 1.71
N SER A 61 5.62 0.52 1.97
CA SER A 61 5.25 1.82 2.54
C SER A 61 5.83 2.02 3.94
N ARG A 62 5.88 0.96 4.76
CA ARG A 62 6.58 0.97 6.04
C ARG A 62 8.07 1.21 5.89
N THR A 63 8.74 0.53 4.94
CA THR A 63 10.16 0.81 4.64
C THR A 63 10.39 2.27 4.27
N MET A 64 9.50 2.90 3.50
CA MET A 64 9.64 4.31 3.13
C MET A 64 9.53 5.27 4.32
N THR A 65 8.81 4.92 5.38
CA THR A 65 8.72 5.76 6.59
C THR A 65 10.02 5.76 7.39
N TYR A 66 10.77 4.66 7.39
CA TYR A 66 12.00 4.51 8.17
C TYR A 66 13.29 4.81 7.39
N LYS A 67 13.20 5.00 6.07
CA LYS A 67 14.33 5.30 5.20
C LYS A 67 14.73 6.76 5.32
#